data_AF-A0A537M0W1-F1
#
_entry.id   AF-A0A537M0W1-F1
#
_cell.length_a   1.000
_cell.length_b   1.000
_cell.length_c   1.000
_cell.angle_alpha   90.00
_cell.angle_beta   90.00
_cell.angle_gamma   90.00
#
_symmetry.space_group_name_H-M   'P 1'
#
loop_
_entity.id
_entity.type
_entity.pdbx_description
1 polymer ?
#
loop_
_entity_poly.entity_id
_entity_poly.type
_entity_poly.pdbx_seq_one_letter_code
_entity_poly.pdbx_strand_id
1 'polypeptide(L)'
;MPGTEGLVMMAEREAILAAHPDGQRRFYRLKGGAYSNCNLFWIRDPHAFEAIETFRYGGQFAKRKRDAVRALGLTTILLYFSGLVTLDGLFRHVSRRFGVPIRAVVAKDGRLAIDVDNERTHRVAEEILARER
;
A
#
# COMPACT_ATOMS: atom_id res chain seq x y z
N MET A 1 7.96 -0.19 -18.48
CA MET A 1 8.20 -1.52 -17.87
C MET A 1 7.33 -2.55 -18.59
N PRO A 2 7.89 -3.41 -19.47
CA PRO A 2 7.11 -4.38 -20.21
C PRO A 2 6.39 -5.36 -19.26
N GLY A 3 5.12 -5.64 -19.53
CA GLY A 3 4.34 -6.67 -18.81
C GLY A 3 3.77 -6.31 -17.43
N THR A 4 3.87 -5.08 -16.90
CA THR A 4 3.16 -4.69 -15.66
C THR A 4 1.78 -4.14 -15.95
N GLU A 5 0.76 -4.73 -15.34
CA GLU A 5 -0.65 -4.44 -15.61
C GLU A 5 -1.36 -3.69 -14.47
N GLY A 6 -0.78 -3.75 -13.26
CA GLY A 6 -1.21 -2.95 -12.11
C GLY A 6 -0.04 -2.37 -11.33
N LEU A 7 -0.19 -1.14 -10.85
CA LEU A 7 0.72 -0.50 -9.89
C LEU A 7 -0.03 -0.10 -8.62
N VAL A 8 0.61 -0.34 -7.48
CA VAL A 8 0.20 0.22 -6.19
C VAL A 8 1.29 1.19 -5.75
N MET A 9 0.92 2.45 -5.53
CA MET A 9 1.86 3.43 -5.00
C MET A 9 1.96 3.29 -3.48
N MET A 10 3.18 3.23 -3.00
CA MET A 10 3.55 3.11 -1.59
C MET A 10 4.48 4.26 -1.21
N ALA A 11 4.61 4.56 0.07
CA ALA A 11 5.66 5.43 0.58
C ALA A 11 6.41 4.76 1.73
N GLU A 12 7.71 5.02 1.81
CA GLU A 12 8.56 4.57 2.92
C GLU A 12 8.26 5.37 4.20
N ARG A 13 8.31 4.70 5.34
CA ARG A 13 8.07 5.30 6.66
C ARG A 13 8.94 6.52 6.88
N GLU A 14 10.20 6.48 6.48
CA GLU A 14 11.17 7.55 6.65
C GLU A 14 10.72 8.80 5.88
N ALA A 15 10.28 8.65 4.64
CA ALA A 15 9.74 9.76 3.84
C ALA A 15 8.43 10.32 4.43
N ILE A 16 7.56 9.44 4.93
CA ILE A 16 6.28 9.84 5.55
C ILE A 16 6.53 10.65 6.83
N LEU A 17 7.42 10.16 7.70
CA LEU A 17 7.74 10.83 8.96
C LEU A 17 8.55 12.12 8.76
N ALA A 18 9.34 12.20 7.68
CA ALA A 18 9.98 13.44 7.26
C ALA A 18 8.95 14.49 6.80
N ALA A 19 7.87 14.08 6.14
CA ALA A 19 6.77 14.98 5.82
C ALA A 19 6.03 15.45 7.08
N HIS A 20 5.67 14.52 7.97
CA HIS A 20 5.12 14.85 9.29
C HIS A 20 5.24 13.67 10.27
N PRO A 21 5.76 13.87 11.51
CA PRO A 21 5.95 12.79 12.48
C PRO A 21 4.63 12.12 12.90
N ASP A 22 3.52 12.86 12.92
CA ASP A 22 2.18 12.34 13.20
C ASP A 22 1.38 11.97 11.94
N GLY A 23 1.97 11.96 10.73
CA GLY A 23 1.24 11.74 9.49
C GLY A 23 0.64 10.33 9.37
N GLN A 24 1.39 9.31 9.80
CA GLN A 24 0.97 7.92 9.69
C GLN A 24 1.46 7.10 10.88
N ARG A 25 0.63 6.16 11.34
CA ARG A 25 0.94 5.27 12.48
C ARG A 25 0.96 3.80 12.10
N ARG A 26 0.38 3.44 10.94
CA ARG A 26 0.28 2.05 10.47
C ARG A 26 1.21 1.85 9.31
N PHE A 27 2.09 0.85 9.44
CA PHE A 27 3.06 0.50 8.41
C PHE A 27 3.11 -1.00 8.20
N TYR A 28 3.18 -1.43 6.94
CA TYR A 28 3.53 -2.77 6.54
C TYR A 28 5.04 -2.96 6.72
N ARG A 29 5.44 -3.79 7.68
CA ARG A 29 6.85 -4.08 7.96
C ARG A 29 7.31 -5.23 7.09
N LEU A 30 8.36 -4.98 6.29
CA LEU A 30 8.91 -5.92 5.32
C LEU A 30 10.44 -5.92 5.45
N LYS A 31 11.10 -6.89 4.79
CA LYS A 31 12.55 -6.88 4.68
C LYS A 31 12.97 -5.63 3.90
N GLY A 32 13.83 -4.83 4.52
CA GLY A 32 14.37 -3.60 3.92
C GLY A 32 13.54 -2.34 4.14
N GLY A 33 12.45 -2.38 4.91
CA GLY A 33 11.75 -1.14 5.28
C GLY A 33 10.34 -1.34 5.81
N ALA A 34 9.71 -0.20 6.12
CA ALA A 34 8.31 -0.14 6.52
C ALA A 34 7.58 0.82 5.58
N TYR A 35 6.41 0.42 5.11
CA TYR A 35 5.70 1.13 4.03
C TYR A 35 4.26 1.41 4.39
N SER A 36 3.68 2.47 3.84
CA SER A 36 2.23 2.69 3.84
C SER A 36 1.73 2.87 2.41
N ASN A 37 0.45 2.58 2.17
CA ASN A 37 -0.20 2.79 0.88
C ASN A 37 -0.45 4.30 0.67
N CYS A 38 -0.37 4.76 -0.58
CA CYS A 38 -0.69 6.12 -0.99
C CYS A 38 -2.11 6.29 -1.56
N ASN A 39 -2.94 5.24 -1.49
CA ASN A 39 -4.27 5.15 -2.11
C ASN A 39 -4.29 5.51 -3.60
N LEU A 40 -3.14 5.42 -4.27
CA LEU A 40 -2.97 5.68 -5.69
C LEU A 40 -2.60 4.39 -6.42
N PHE A 41 -3.38 4.11 -7.45
CA PHE A 41 -3.30 2.89 -8.23
C PHE A 41 -3.26 3.24 -9.72
N TRP A 42 -2.48 2.48 -10.48
CA TRP A 42 -2.54 2.52 -11.93
C TRP A 42 -2.95 1.14 -12.43
N ILE A 43 -3.86 1.12 -13.38
CA ILE A 43 -4.42 -0.10 -13.97
C ILE A 43 -4.36 0.06 -15.47
N ARG A 44 -3.80 -0.93 -16.16
CA ARG A 44 -3.54 -0.84 -17.60
C ARG A 44 -4.80 -0.90 -18.45
N ASP A 45 -5.67 -1.87 -18.15
CA ASP A 45 -6.79 -2.25 -19.01
C ASP A 45 -7.92 -2.92 -18.19
N PRO A 46 -9.09 -3.16 -18.79
CA PRO A 46 -10.23 -3.78 -18.10
C PRO A 46 -9.96 -5.18 -17.52
N HIS A 47 -9.11 -5.99 -18.15
CA HIS A 47 -8.77 -7.32 -17.63
C HIS A 47 -7.98 -7.21 -16.33
N ALA A 48 -6.98 -6.33 -16.29
CA ALA A 48 -6.24 -6.01 -15.07
C ALA A 48 -7.16 -5.43 -13.99
N PHE A 49 -8.14 -4.63 -14.40
CA PHE A 49 -9.13 -4.05 -13.51
C PHE A 49 -10.01 -5.12 -12.83
N GLU A 50 -10.53 -6.11 -13.56
CA GLU A 50 -11.33 -7.20 -12.99
C GLU A 50 -10.56 -8.00 -11.92
N ALA A 51 -9.29 -8.31 -12.19
CA ALA A 51 -8.43 -9.00 -11.24
C ALA A 51 -8.18 -8.16 -9.97
N ILE A 52 -8.03 -6.84 -10.12
CA ILE A 52 -7.77 -5.91 -9.03
C ILE A 52 -9.06 -5.46 -8.32
N GLU A 53 -10.23 -5.57 -8.94
CA GLU A 53 -11.52 -5.20 -8.35
C GLU A 53 -11.83 -6.02 -7.09
N THR A 54 -11.28 -7.23 -6.99
CA THR A 54 -11.31 -8.03 -5.76
C THR A 54 -10.69 -7.28 -4.56
N PHE A 55 -9.73 -6.37 -4.78
CA PHE A 55 -9.16 -5.47 -3.76
C PHE A 55 -10.05 -4.30 -3.39
N ARG A 56 -11.07 -3.95 -4.19
CA ARG A 56 -12.03 -2.86 -3.90
C ARG A 56 -12.79 -3.14 -2.59
N TYR A 57 -12.96 -4.42 -2.24
CA TYR A 57 -13.48 -4.87 -0.95
C TYR A 57 -12.42 -4.92 0.18
N GLY A 58 -11.18 -4.47 -0.09
CA GLY A 58 -10.02 -4.47 0.80
C GLY A 58 -10.19 -3.71 2.11
N GLY A 59 -10.93 -2.61 2.09
CA GLY A 59 -11.33 -1.90 3.31
C GLY A 59 -12.16 -2.76 4.26
N GLN A 60 -12.83 -3.80 3.76
CA GLN A 60 -13.51 -4.82 4.58
C GLN A 60 -12.60 -6.00 4.96
N PHE A 61 -11.57 -6.32 4.17
CA PHE A 61 -10.59 -7.36 4.53
C PHE A 61 -9.83 -7.04 5.82
N ALA A 62 -9.53 -5.75 6.07
CA ALA A 62 -8.95 -5.30 7.32
C ALA A 62 -9.89 -5.47 8.52
N LYS A 63 -11.21 -5.45 8.31
CA LYS A 63 -12.23 -5.66 9.36
C LYS A 63 -12.41 -7.13 9.71
N ARG A 64 -12.06 -8.06 8.82
CA ARG A 64 -12.20 -9.52 9.01
C ARG A 64 -10.98 -10.27 8.47
N LYS A 65 -10.07 -10.66 9.37
CA LYS A 65 -8.82 -11.39 9.04
C LYS A 65 -9.03 -12.61 8.12
N ARG A 66 -10.17 -13.29 8.23
CA ARG A 66 -10.53 -14.44 7.37
C ARG A 66 -10.66 -14.06 5.90
N ASP A 67 -11.19 -12.87 5.61
CA ASP A 67 -11.41 -12.40 4.25
C ASP A 67 -10.09 -11.99 3.60
N ALA A 68 -9.16 -11.44 4.38
CA ALA A 68 -7.78 -11.20 3.93
C ALA A 68 -7.06 -12.51 3.55
N VAL A 69 -7.21 -13.59 4.34
CA VAL A 69 -6.62 -14.90 4.01
C VAL A 69 -7.25 -15.50 2.75
N ARG A 70 -8.57 -15.38 2.58
CA ARG A 70 -9.26 -15.85 1.36
C ARG A 70 -8.79 -15.10 0.12
N ALA A 71 -8.65 -13.77 0.21
CA ALA A 71 -8.22 -12.93 -0.91
C ALA A 71 -6.73 -13.13 -1.25
N LEU A 72 -5.83 -12.99 -0.28
CA LEU A 72 -4.38 -12.97 -0.51
C LEU A 72 -3.73 -14.37 -0.49
N GLY A 73 -4.42 -15.36 0.07
CA GLY A 73 -3.89 -16.70 0.30
C GLY A 73 -3.02 -16.79 1.55
N LEU A 74 -3.02 -17.96 2.20
CA LEU A 74 -2.29 -18.21 3.44
C LEU A 74 -0.78 -17.97 3.29
N THR A 75 -0.20 -18.39 2.17
CA THR A 75 1.24 -18.22 1.90
C THR A 75 1.67 -16.75 1.91
N THR A 76 0.90 -15.87 1.24
CA THR A 76 1.19 -14.42 1.20
C THR A 76 1.11 -13.80 2.59
N ILE A 77 0.12 -14.21 3.38
CA ILE A 77 -0.06 -13.75 4.77
C ILE A 77 1.09 -14.21 5.67
N LEU A 78 1.50 -15.48 5.59
CA LEU A 78 2.63 -16.00 6.37
C LEU A 78 3.94 -15.30 5.99
N LEU A 79 4.16 -15.05 4.70
CA LEU A 79 5.33 -14.32 4.23
C LEU A 79 5.34 -12.88 4.74
N TYR A 80 4.20 -12.19 4.71
CA TYR A 80 4.06 -10.86 5.31
C TYR A 80 4.43 -10.88 6.80
N PHE A 81 3.84 -11.79 7.59
CA PHE A 81 4.11 -11.86 9.04
C PHE A 81 5.51 -12.34 9.39
N SER A 82 6.21 -13.04 8.50
CA SER A 82 7.60 -13.42 8.73
C SER A 82 8.54 -12.22 8.80
N GLY A 83 8.18 -11.09 8.17
CA GLY A 83 9.05 -9.91 8.05
C GLY A 83 10.29 -10.13 7.17
N LEU A 84 10.43 -11.30 6.52
CA LEU A 84 11.61 -11.68 5.73
C LEU A 84 11.46 -11.38 4.23
N VAL A 85 10.26 -11.01 3.79
CA VAL A 85 9.96 -10.74 2.38
C VAL A 85 10.15 -9.26 2.05
N THR A 86 10.78 -8.95 0.91
CA THR A 86 10.87 -7.58 0.39
C THR A 86 9.54 -7.12 -0.19
N LEU A 87 9.37 -5.81 -0.41
CA LEU A 87 8.17 -5.27 -1.07
C LEU A 87 7.92 -5.91 -2.44
N ASP A 88 8.93 -5.95 -3.32
CA ASP A 88 8.85 -6.65 -4.60
C ASP A 88 8.54 -8.14 -4.43
N GLY A 89 9.15 -8.78 -3.43
CA GLY A 89 8.89 -10.18 -3.10
C GLY A 89 7.42 -10.42 -2.80
N LEU A 90 6.83 -9.61 -1.92
CA LEU A 90 5.41 -9.70 -1.55
C LEU A 90 4.52 -9.51 -2.78
N PHE A 91 4.80 -8.50 -3.60
CA PHE A 91 4.01 -8.21 -4.79
C PHE A 91 4.11 -9.27 -5.90
N ARG A 92 5.20 -10.05 -5.96
CA ARG A 92 5.24 -11.26 -6.80
C ARG A 92 4.27 -12.34 -6.33
N HIS A 93 4.11 -12.53 -5.02
CA HIS A 93 3.12 -13.48 -4.48
C HIS A 93 1.70 -12.99 -4.71
N VAL A 94 1.47 -11.69 -4.53
CA VAL A 94 0.21 -11.04 -4.88
C VAL A 94 -0.09 -11.26 -6.36
N SER A 95 0.84 -10.97 -7.27
CA SER A 95 0.65 -11.16 -8.72
C SER A 95 0.23 -12.59 -9.07
N ARG A 96 0.90 -13.58 -8.49
CA ARG A 96 0.56 -15.00 -8.68
C ARG A 96 -0.84 -15.34 -8.16
N ARG A 97 -1.25 -14.74 -7.04
CA ARG A 97 -2.56 -14.98 -6.43
C ARG A 97 -3.70 -14.44 -7.29
N PHE A 98 -3.48 -13.32 -7.95
CA PHE A 98 -4.49 -12.63 -8.78
C PHE A 98 -4.38 -12.94 -10.27
N GLY A 99 -3.34 -13.67 -10.71
CA GLY A 99 -3.13 -13.99 -12.12
C GLY A 99 -2.73 -12.79 -12.99
N VAL A 100 -2.42 -11.64 -12.37
CA VAL A 100 -2.12 -10.38 -13.06
C VAL A 100 -0.79 -9.81 -12.53
N PRO A 101 0.11 -9.32 -13.39
CA PRO A 101 1.36 -8.69 -12.95
C PRO A 101 1.12 -7.35 -12.23
N ILE A 102 1.24 -7.36 -10.89
CA ILE A 102 1.07 -6.20 -10.02
C ILE A 102 2.41 -5.87 -9.35
N ARG A 103 2.79 -4.59 -9.36
CA ARG A 103 4.04 -4.10 -8.75
C ARG A 103 3.75 -2.99 -7.77
N ALA A 104 4.57 -2.88 -6.72
CA ALA A 104 4.61 -1.68 -5.92
C ALA A 104 5.59 -0.67 -6.53
N VAL A 105 5.27 0.62 -6.41
CA VAL A 105 6.18 1.72 -6.71
C VAL A 105 6.28 2.59 -5.47
N VAL A 106 7.50 2.85 -5.02
CA VAL A 106 7.74 3.70 -3.86
C VAL A 106 7.84 5.15 -4.34
N ALA A 107 6.91 5.99 -3.86
CA ALA A 107 6.93 7.41 -4.08
C ALA A 107 8.08 8.06 -3.30
N LYS A 108 8.69 9.09 -3.91
CA LYS A 108 9.67 9.94 -3.21
C LYS A 108 9.01 10.84 -2.17
N ASP A 109 7.76 11.22 -2.41
CA ASP A 109 7.00 12.12 -1.56
C ASP A 109 6.15 11.34 -0.53
N GLY A 110 6.55 11.43 0.73
CA GLY A 110 5.86 10.76 1.84
C GLY A 110 4.47 11.32 2.14
N ARG A 111 4.16 12.55 1.71
CA ARG A 111 2.84 13.18 1.92
C ARG A 111 1.73 12.36 1.26
N LEU A 112 2.04 11.65 0.18
CA LEU A 112 1.07 10.85 -0.57
C LEU A 112 0.46 9.70 0.24
N ALA A 113 1.03 9.34 1.40
CA ALA A 113 0.47 8.31 2.29
C ALA A 113 -0.17 8.86 3.58
N ILE A 114 -0.45 10.17 3.61
CA ILE A 114 -1.13 10.85 4.72
C ILE A 114 -2.56 11.19 4.31
N ASP A 115 -3.52 10.42 4.82
CA ASP A 115 -4.96 10.61 4.57
C ASP A 115 -5.62 11.48 5.65
N VAL A 116 -6.62 12.29 5.27
CA VAL A 116 -7.41 13.13 6.19
C VAL A 116 -8.69 12.41 6.64
N ASP A 117 -8.57 11.56 7.66
CA ASP A 117 -9.68 10.76 8.19
C ASP A 117 -10.21 11.20 9.57
N ASN A 118 -9.46 12.04 10.30
CA ASN A 118 -9.79 12.44 11.68
C ASN A 118 -9.11 13.76 12.05
N GLU A 119 -9.46 14.31 13.21
CA GLU A 119 -8.92 15.60 13.70
C GLU A 119 -7.39 15.66 13.73
N ARG A 120 -6.72 14.56 14.09
CA ARG A 120 -5.24 14.51 14.08
C ARG A 120 -4.72 14.67 12.65
N THR A 121 -5.20 13.88 11.69
CA THR A 121 -4.66 13.97 10.33
C THR A 121 -5.12 15.22 9.58
N HIS A 122 -6.26 15.81 9.96
CA HIS A 122 -6.65 17.14 9.51
C HIS A 122 -5.61 18.18 9.92
N ARG A 123 -5.24 18.22 11.22
CA ARG A 123 -4.19 19.11 11.71
C ARG A 123 -2.86 18.90 10.99
N VAL A 124 -2.47 17.64 10.77
CA VAL A 124 -1.26 17.33 10.00
C VAL A 124 -1.31 17.95 8.60
N ALA A 125 -2.43 17.80 7.89
CA ALA A 125 -2.58 18.36 6.55
C ALA A 125 -2.50 19.90 6.56
N GLU A 126 -3.15 20.55 7.54
CA GLU A 126 -3.06 22.01 7.71
C GLU A 126 -1.63 22.47 7.96
N GLU A 127 -0.89 21.79 8.84
CA GLU A 127 0.51 22.12 9.14
C GLU A 127 1.43 21.94 7.93
N ILE A 128 1.22 20.90 7.12
CA ILE A 128 1.98 20.66 5.88
C ILE A 128 1.68 21.79 4.88
N LEU A 129 0.41 22.06 4.60
CA LEU A 129 0.00 23.08 3.64
C LEU A 129 0.47 24.48 4.03
N ALA A 130 0.51 24.79 5.33
CA ALA A 130 1.00 26.07 5.82
C ALA A 130 2.50 26.29 5.59
N ARG A 131 3.31 25.22 5.54
CA ARG A 131 4.76 25.30 5.27
C ARG A 131 5.08 25.49 3.79
N GLU A 132 4.12 25.24 2.91
CA GLU A 132 4.27 25.27 1.46
C GLU A 132 3.73 26.56 0.82
N ARG A 133 3.07 27.39 1.62
CA ARG A 133 2.67 28.76 1.25
C ARG A 133 3.82 29.73 1.45
#